data_AF-A0A537SCM2-F1
#
_entry.id   AF-A0A537SCM2-F1
#
_cell.length_a   1.000
_cell.length_b   1.000
_cell.length_c   1.000
_cell.angle_alpha   90.00
_cell.angle_beta   90.00
_cell.angle_gamma   90.00
#
_symmetry.space_group_name_H-M   'P 1'
#
loop_
_entity.id
_entity.type
_entity.pdbx_description
1 polymer ?
#
loop_
_entity_poly.entity_id
_entity_poly.type
_entity_poly.pdbx_seq_one_letter_code
_entity_poly.pdbx_strand_id
1 'polypeptide(L)'
;RDWARLGNLYLHDGVWNDERILPEGYVNFASTLAPAWKADGRPIYGAFFWINGDGTFPVPKDAYYMAGAGGQTTLIVPSHDLIVVRMGHYKGAAPGAASFRKALALLMQAIPKSD
;
A
#
# COMPACT_ATOMS: atom_id res chain seq x y z
N ARG A 1 5.03 0.53 14.30
CA ARG A 1 4.96 -0.92 14.58
C ARG A 1 3.57 -1.48 14.31
N ASP A 2 2.51 -0.92 14.89
CA ASP A 2 1.14 -1.46 14.70
C ASP A 2 0.62 -1.33 13.27
N TRP A 3 0.94 -0.23 12.58
CA TRP A 3 0.67 -0.07 11.16
C TRP A 3 1.27 -1.19 10.28
N ALA A 4 2.45 -1.71 10.64
CA ALA A 4 3.04 -2.82 9.91
C ALA A 4 2.26 -4.12 10.14
N ARG A 5 1.73 -4.34 11.36
CA ARG A 5 0.85 -5.49 11.64
C ARG A 5 -0.46 -5.40 10.88
N LEU A 6 -1.05 -4.20 10.81
CA LEU A 6 -2.24 -3.99 9.99
C LEU A 6 -1.94 -4.24 8.51
N GLY A 7 -0.83 -3.73 8.00
CA GLY A 7 -0.37 -4.04 6.65
C GLY A 7 -0.19 -5.55 6.43
N ASN A 8 0.34 -6.27 7.41
CA ASN A 8 0.57 -7.72 7.37
C ASN A 8 -0.74 -8.51 7.35
N LEU A 9 -1.75 -8.07 8.11
CA LEU A 9 -3.08 -8.65 8.04
C LEU A 9 -3.63 -8.58 6.60
N TYR A 10 -3.49 -7.44 5.94
CA TYR A 10 -3.95 -7.27 4.56
C TYR A 10 -3.04 -7.99 3.54
N LEU A 11 -1.73 -8.06 3.78
CA LEU A 11 -0.79 -8.78 2.93
C LEU A 11 -1.12 -10.29 2.87
N HIS A 12 -1.57 -10.87 3.99
CA HIS A 12 -1.94 -12.27 4.09
C HIS A 12 -3.47 -12.51 4.04
N ASP A 13 -4.18 -11.81 3.15
CA ASP A 13 -5.62 -12.02 2.90
C ASP A 13 -6.52 -12.00 4.15
N GLY A 14 -6.17 -11.18 5.14
CA GLY A 14 -6.95 -11.05 6.37
C GLY A 14 -6.75 -12.19 7.38
N VAL A 15 -5.73 -13.02 7.20
CA VAL A 15 -5.36 -14.11 8.12
C VAL A 15 -4.24 -13.63 9.05
N TRP A 16 -4.39 -13.93 10.34
CA TRP A 16 -3.41 -13.63 11.37
C TRP A 16 -3.24 -14.86 12.29
N ASN A 17 -2.03 -15.40 12.39
CA ASN A 17 -1.75 -16.62 13.17
C ASN A 17 -2.74 -17.75 12.88
N ASP A 18 -2.95 -18.07 11.61
CA ASP A 18 -3.90 -19.09 11.12
C ASP A 18 -5.38 -18.81 11.41
N GLU A 19 -5.72 -17.66 12.00
CA GLU A 19 -7.09 -17.23 12.23
C GLU A 19 -7.53 -16.20 11.18
N ARG A 20 -8.67 -16.44 10.55
CA ARG A 20 -9.26 -15.51 9.59
C ARG A 20 -10.00 -14.39 10.33
N ILE A 21 -9.49 -13.17 10.24
CA ILE A 21 -10.07 -11.98 10.86
C ILE A 21 -10.96 -11.21 9.88
N LEU A 22 -10.54 -11.12 8.61
CA LEU A 22 -11.35 -10.51 7.55
C LEU A 22 -12.05 -11.59 6.71
N PRO A 23 -13.31 -11.37 6.29
CA PRO A 23 -14.00 -12.30 5.39
C PRO A 23 -13.19 -12.58 4.13
N GLU A 24 -13.30 -13.79 3.60
CA GLU A 24 -12.68 -14.15 2.32
C GLU A 24 -13.04 -13.14 1.22
N GLY A 25 -12.05 -12.74 0.43
CA GLY A 25 -12.21 -11.77 -0.64
C GLY A 25 -12.31 -10.31 -0.19
N TYR A 26 -12.33 -10.01 1.11
CA TYR A 26 -12.39 -8.63 1.59
C TYR A 26 -11.13 -7.83 1.24
N VAL A 27 -9.94 -8.43 1.36
CA VAL A 27 -8.69 -7.77 0.96
C VAL A 27 -8.71 -7.46 -0.53
N ASN A 28 -9.10 -8.42 -1.36
CA ASN A 28 -9.24 -8.22 -2.81
C ASN A 28 -10.23 -7.10 -3.12
N PHE A 29 -11.38 -7.04 -2.43
CA PHE A 29 -12.33 -5.94 -2.57
C PHE A 29 -11.70 -4.59 -2.17
N ALA A 30 -10.95 -4.54 -1.08
CA ALA A 30 -10.30 -3.34 -0.59
C ALA A 30 -9.23 -2.80 -1.55
N SER A 31 -8.43 -3.69 -2.15
CA SER A 31 -7.38 -3.36 -3.12
C SER A 31 -7.87 -3.24 -4.56
N THR A 32 -9.16 -3.46 -4.83
CA THR A 32 -9.74 -3.34 -6.18
C THR A 32 -10.20 -1.92 -6.47
N LEU A 33 -9.93 -1.46 -7.69
CA LEU A 33 -10.35 -0.15 -8.16
C LEU A 33 -11.87 0.00 -8.11
N ALA A 34 -12.33 1.03 -7.41
CA ALA A 34 -13.74 1.33 -7.31
C ALA A 34 -14.32 1.76 -8.68
N PRO A 35 -15.56 1.36 -9.04
CA PRO A 35 -16.13 1.62 -10.35
C PRO A 35 -16.13 3.10 -10.77
N ALA A 36 -16.39 4.02 -9.83
CA ALA A 36 -16.39 5.45 -10.10
C ALA A 36 -15.02 5.98 -10.53
N TRP A 37 -13.96 5.53 -9.86
CA TRP A 37 -12.57 5.91 -10.18
C TRP A 37 -12.10 5.31 -11.51
N LYS A 38 -12.57 4.10 -11.84
CA LYS A 38 -12.37 3.49 -13.16
C LYS A 38 -13.05 4.29 -14.27
N ALA A 39 -14.31 4.66 -14.08
CA ALA A 39 -15.09 5.42 -15.06
C ALA A 39 -14.50 6.83 -15.33
N ASP A 40 -13.90 7.41 -14.30
CA ASP A 40 -13.25 8.71 -14.33
C ASP A 40 -11.78 8.67 -14.83
N GLY A 41 -11.29 7.49 -15.22
CA GLY A 41 -9.94 7.33 -15.80
C GLY A 41 -8.78 7.55 -14.81
N ARG A 42 -9.07 7.62 -13.50
CA ARG A 42 -8.08 7.80 -12.43
C ARG A 42 -8.00 6.52 -11.58
N PRO A 43 -7.09 5.57 -11.88
CA PRO A 43 -7.07 4.26 -11.24
C PRO A 43 -6.43 4.27 -9.84
N ILE A 44 -6.96 5.07 -8.91
CA ILE A 44 -6.23 5.44 -7.68
C ILE A 44 -6.91 5.07 -6.36
N TYR A 45 -8.13 4.53 -6.35
CA TYR A 45 -8.86 4.32 -5.09
C TYR A 45 -9.85 3.14 -5.11
N GLY A 46 -9.87 2.39 -4.00
CA GLY A 46 -10.76 1.26 -3.74
C GLY A 46 -11.59 1.46 -2.47
N ALA A 47 -11.83 0.39 -1.70
CA ALA A 47 -12.61 0.47 -0.48
C ALA A 47 -11.79 1.03 0.70
N PHE A 48 -11.65 2.36 0.76
CA PHE A 48 -10.84 3.11 1.75
C PHE A 48 -9.32 3.01 1.59
N PHE A 49 -8.86 2.40 0.52
CA PHE A 49 -7.44 2.33 0.17
C PHE A 49 -7.15 3.14 -1.08
N TRP A 50 -6.00 3.80 -1.08
CA TRP A 50 -5.39 4.26 -2.32
C TRP A 50 -4.76 3.08 -3.06
N ILE A 51 -4.76 3.14 -4.38
CA ILE A 51 -4.22 2.11 -5.26
C ILE A 51 -3.13 2.76 -6.12
N ASN A 52 -2.01 2.07 -6.28
CA ASN A 52 -0.88 2.54 -7.09
C ASN A 52 -1.12 2.36 -8.61
N GLY A 53 -2.37 2.40 -9.08
CA GLY A 53 -2.73 2.04 -10.44
C GLY A 53 -2.22 3.03 -11.49
N ASP A 54 -1.96 4.27 -11.09
CA ASP A 54 -1.34 5.31 -11.93
C ASP A 54 0.20 5.34 -11.82
N GLY A 55 0.80 4.51 -10.96
CA GLY A 55 2.23 4.53 -10.69
C GLY A 55 2.67 5.69 -9.80
N THR A 56 1.80 6.18 -8.92
CA THR A 56 2.11 7.19 -7.91
C THR A 56 3.43 6.91 -7.20
N PHE A 57 3.70 5.66 -6.80
CA PHE A 57 4.96 5.23 -6.21
C PHE A 57 5.75 4.34 -7.19
N PRO A 58 7.10 4.35 -7.11
CA PRO A 58 7.95 3.52 -7.96
C PRO A 58 7.99 2.06 -7.45
N VAL A 59 6.82 1.46 -7.32
CA VAL A 59 6.56 0.06 -6.95
C VAL A 59 5.50 -0.50 -7.92
N PRO A 60 5.28 -1.82 -7.96
CA PRO A 60 4.22 -2.43 -8.77
C PRO A 60 2.83 -1.80 -8.60
N LYS A 61 2.00 -1.91 -9.65
CA LYS A 61 0.66 -1.29 -9.71
C LYS A 61 -0.40 -2.02 -8.88
N ASP A 62 -0.14 -3.25 -8.48
CA ASP A 62 -0.94 -4.00 -7.50
C ASP A 62 -0.74 -3.50 -6.07
N ALA A 63 0.24 -2.61 -5.83
CA ALA A 63 0.40 -2.00 -4.53
C ALA A 63 -0.78 -1.10 -4.18
N TYR A 64 -1.15 -1.12 -2.90
CA TYR A 64 -2.22 -0.30 -2.34
C TYR A 64 -1.83 0.16 -0.95
N TYR A 65 -2.43 1.25 -0.49
CA TYR A 65 -1.93 1.94 0.70
C TYR A 65 -2.97 2.76 1.43
N MET A 66 -2.70 2.93 2.72
CA MET A 66 -3.35 3.92 3.56
C MET A 66 -2.45 5.16 3.60
N ALA A 67 -3.03 6.34 3.41
CA ALA A 67 -2.32 7.61 3.48
C ALA A 67 -2.96 8.56 4.48
N GLY A 68 -2.14 9.34 5.17
CA GLY A 68 -2.58 10.33 6.13
C GLY A 68 -1.82 11.66 6.00
N ALA A 69 -2.44 12.72 6.48
CA ALA A 69 -1.87 14.06 6.44
C ALA A 69 -0.54 14.13 7.23
N GLY A 70 0.38 15.00 6.79
CA GLY A 70 1.79 14.96 7.23
C GLY A 70 2.64 13.89 6.53
N GLY A 71 2.03 13.14 5.60
CA GLY A 71 2.66 12.12 4.77
C GLY A 71 2.81 10.78 5.49
N GLN A 72 1.85 10.40 6.32
CA GLN A 72 1.78 9.03 6.83
C GLN A 72 1.50 8.09 5.67
N THR A 73 2.18 6.94 5.60
CA THR A 73 1.90 5.93 4.58
C THR A 73 2.14 4.53 5.14
N THR A 74 1.16 3.65 4.96
CA THR A 74 1.30 2.20 5.10
C THR A 74 1.07 1.60 3.73
N LEU A 75 2.16 1.27 3.04
CA LEU A 75 2.16 0.74 1.67
C LEU A 75 2.31 -0.77 1.71
N ILE A 76 1.43 -1.47 1.01
CA ILE A 76 1.42 -2.92 0.88
C ILE A 76 1.74 -3.24 -0.58
N VAL A 77 2.72 -4.10 -0.81
CA VAL A 77 3.18 -4.53 -2.14
C VAL A 77 3.06 -6.05 -2.21
N PRO A 78 1.88 -6.59 -2.60
CA PRO A 78 1.62 -8.03 -2.57
C PRO A 78 2.62 -8.84 -3.40
N SER A 79 2.93 -8.37 -4.62
CA SER A 79 3.90 -9.01 -5.52
C SER A 79 5.33 -9.12 -4.98
N HIS A 80 5.65 -8.52 -3.84
CA HIS A 80 6.96 -8.57 -3.20
C HIS A 80 6.90 -9.04 -1.74
N ASP A 81 5.73 -9.51 -1.25
CA ASP A 81 5.50 -9.86 0.17
C ASP A 81 6.03 -8.77 1.13
N LEU A 82 5.77 -7.51 0.78
CA LEU A 82 6.43 -6.35 1.39
C LEU A 82 5.42 -5.34 1.94
N ILE A 83 5.67 -4.88 3.17
CA ILE A 83 5.02 -3.70 3.74
C ILE A 83 6.06 -2.64 4.05
N VAL A 84 5.77 -1.41 3.67
CA VAL A 84 6.59 -0.25 4.01
C VAL A 84 5.75 0.77 4.77
N VAL A 85 6.15 1.06 6.01
CA VAL A 85 5.53 2.08 6.84
C VAL A 85 6.43 3.31 6.90
N ARG A 86 5.89 4.45 6.46
CA ARG A 86 6.52 5.76 6.61
C ARG A 86 5.70 6.61 7.57
N MET A 87 6.31 6.94 8.71
CA MET A 87 5.76 7.92 9.64
C MET A 87 6.31 9.31 9.30
N GLY A 88 5.42 10.24 8.95
CA GLY A 88 5.71 11.61 8.58
C GLY A 88 5.23 12.64 9.60
N HIS A 89 5.71 13.86 9.42
CA HIS A 89 5.27 15.05 10.14
C HIS A 89 5.20 16.22 9.15
N TYR A 90 4.21 17.12 9.33
CA TYR A 90 3.92 18.20 8.36
C TYR A 90 5.14 19.03 7.97
N LYS A 91 5.93 19.47 8.96
CA LYS A 91 7.14 20.29 8.75
C LYS A 91 8.18 19.65 7.81
N GLY A 92 8.14 18.33 7.61
CA GLY A 92 9.06 17.59 6.75
C GLY A 92 8.37 16.78 5.65
N ALA A 93 7.11 17.09 5.32
CA ALA A 93 6.32 16.27 4.41
C ALA A 93 6.95 16.20 3.01
N ALA A 94 7.30 17.35 2.40
CA ALA A 94 7.86 17.40 1.05
C ALA A 94 9.23 16.70 0.92
N PRO A 95 10.28 17.04 1.69
CA PRO A 95 11.57 16.35 1.60
C PRO A 95 11.47 14.87 2.00
N GLY A 96 10.56 14.55 2.93
CA GLY A 96 10.27 13.18 3.33
C GLY A 96 9.62 12.36 2.22
N ALA A 97 8.70 12.94 1.44
CA ALA A 97 8.08 12.26 0.30
C ALA A 97 9.11 11.95 -0.81
N ALA A 98 10.03 12.89 -1.10
CA ALA A 98 11.11 12.66 -2.05
C ALA A 98 12.06 11.54 -1.60
N SER A 99 12.44 11.55 -0.32
CA SER A 99 13.29 10.50 0.26
C SER A 99 12.60 9.15 0.29
N PHE A 100 11.29 9.13 0.57
CA PHE A 100 10.50 7.91 0.57
C PHE A 100 10.43 7.27 -0.81
N ARG A 101 10.17 8.05 -1.87
CA ARG A 101 10.20 7.55 -3.26
C ARG A 101 11.55 6.94 -3.63
N LYS A 102 12.66 7.57 -3.24
CA LYS A 102 14.01 7.02 -3.47
C LYS A 102 14.21 5.69 -2.73
N ALA A 103 13.78 5.61 -1.47
CA ALA A 103 13.87 4.38 -0.69
C ALA A 103 13.05 3.25 -1.32
N LEU A 104 11.82 3.53 -1.78
CA LEU A 104 10.99 2.53 -2.47
C LEU A 104 11.67 2.01 -3.75
N ALA A 105 12.27 2.90 -4.55
CA ALA A 105 13.00 2.49 -5.75
C ALA A 105 14.20 1.59 -5.44
N LEU A 106 14.93 1.86 -4.35
CA LEU A 106 16.01 0.99 -3.87
C LEU A 106 15.49 -0.36 -3.38
N LEU A 107 14.35 -0.38 -2.67
CA LEU A 107 13.73 -1.62 -2.23
C LEU A 107 13.30 -2.50 -3.40
N MET A 108 12.78 -1.93 -4.50
CA MET A 108 12.43 -2.69 -5.70
C MET A 108 13.64 -3.29 -6.42
N GLN A 109 14.85 -2.78 -6.18
CA GLN A 109 16.09 -3.38 -6.70
C GLN A 109 16.62 -4.48 -5.77
N ALA A 110 16.37 -4.36 -4.46
CA ALA A 110 16.92 -5.26 -3.45
C ALA A 110 15.99 -6.44 -3.10
N ILE A 111 14.68 -6.25 -3.19
CA ILE A 111 13.66 -7.23 -2.82
C ILE A 111 13.05 -7.80 -4.11
N PRO A 112 13.29 -9.08 -4.43
CA PRO A 112 12.71 -9.70 -5.62
C PRO A 112 11.19 -9.81 -5.48
N LYS A 113 10.52 -10.17 -6.58
CA LYS A 113 9.12 -10.58 -6.50
C LYS A 113 9.02 -11.89 -5.72
N SER A 114 7.92 -12.05 -5.01
CA SER A 114 7.58 -13.30 -4.34
C SER A 114 6.99 -14.28 -5.36
N ASP A 115 7.26 -15.57 -5.16
CA ASP A 115 6.77 -16.67 -5.99
C ASP A 115 5.27 -16.95 -5.78
#